data_AF-A0A8T4ZF90-F1
#
_entry.id   AF-A0A8T4ZF90-F1
#
_cell.length_a   1.000
_cell.length_b   1.000
_cell.length_c   1.000
_cell.angle_alpha   90.00
_cell.angle_beta   90.00
_cell.angle_gamma   90.00
#
_symmetry.space_group_name_H-M   'P 1'
#
loop_
_entity.id
_entity.type
_entity.pdbx_description
1 polymer ?
#
loop_
_entity_poly.entity_id
_entity_poly.type
_entity_poly.pdbx_seq_one_letter_code
_entity_poly.pdbx_strand_id
1 'polypeptide(L)'
;MTSQTRKENWKGKGRVNVTRDERGRFVHWEPWVEYVIRKTTYGKAIAVYGVGVNRFGRQSRRYEFFGTGRDLERAVRLAYHHPPKGQFMTLSARDFISNPSRYGSEGYWLDFKVDS
;
A
#
# COMPACT_ATOMS: atom_id res chain seq x y z
N MET A 1 -12.63 10.34 -20.42
CA MET A 1 -12.22 9.05 -20.99
C MET A 1 -12.21 8.03 -19.87
N THR A 2 -13.03 7.00 -19.99
CA THR A 2 -13.40 6.05 -18.94
C THR A 2 -12.71 4.73 -19.22
N SER A 3 -11.61 4.44 -18.52
CA SER A 3 -10.92 3.16 -18.63
C SER A 3 -11.50 2.13 -17.66
N GLN A 4 -11.62 0.88 -18.08
CA GLN A 4 -12.03 -0.23 -17.22
C GLN A 4 -10.83 -1.12 -16.86
N THR A 5 -10.66 -1.40 -15.58
CA THR A 5 -9.65 -2.33 -15.07
C THR A 5 -10.32 -3.62 -14.61
N ARG A 6 -9.83 -4.76 -15.08
CA ARG A 6 -10.33 -6.09 -14.70
C ARG A 6 -9.21 -7.06 -14.37
N LYS A 7 -9.53 -8.11 -13.61
CA LYS A 7 -8.59 -9.18 -13.26
C LYS A 7 -8.52 -10.20 -14.39
N GLU A 8 -7.31 -10.54 -14.83
CA GLU A 8 -7.06 -11.57 -15.84
C GLU A 8 -5.96 -12.55 -15.35
N ASN A 9 -6.01 -13.80 -15.79
CA ASN A 9 -4.95 -14.79 -15.56
C ASN A 9 -4.09 -14.90 -16.82
N TRP A 10 -2.82 -14.53 -16.75
CA TRP A 10 -1.90 -14.58 -17.89
C TRP A 10 -0.84 -15.66 -17.69
N LYS A 11 -0.62 -16.49 -18.73
CA LYS A 11 0.40 -17.54 -18.72
C LYS A 11 1.79 -16.92 -18.49
N GLY A 12 2.52 -17.44 -17.50
CA GLY A 12 3.86 -16.94 -17.14
C GLY A 12 3.89 -15.68 -16.26
N LYS A 13 2.74 -15.02 -16.00
CA LYS A 13 2.66 -13.85 -15.09
C LYS A 13 1.69 -14.02 -13.92
N GLY A 14 0.83 -15.04 -13.96
CA GLY A 14 -0.18 -15.26 -12.94
C GLY A 14 -1.34 -14.27 -13.07
N ARG A 15 -1.95 -13.90 -11.94
CA ARG A 15 -3.04 -12.90 -11.92
C ARG A 15 -2.48 -11.50 -12.16
N VAL A 16 -3.15 -10.75 -13.02
CA VAL A 16 -2.82 -9.36 -13.34
C VAL A 16 -4.09 -8.51 -13.37
N ASN A 17 -3.96 -7.23 -13.02
CA ASN A 17 -4.96 -6.22 -13.31
C ASN A 17 -4.68 -5.66 -14.71
N VAL A 18 -5.66 -5.71 -15.61
CA VAL A 18 -5.53 -5.23 -16.99
C VAL A 18 -6.49 -4.06 -17.19
N THR A 19 -5.95 -2.93 -17.64
CA THR A 19 -6.71 -1.74 -17.97
C THR A 19 -6.90 -1.64 -19.48
N ARG A 20 -8.15 -1.41 -19.90
CA ARG A 20 -8.54 -1.22 -21.29
C ARG A 20 -9.29 0.10 -21.47
N ASP A 21 -9.20 0.67 -22.67
CA ASP A 21 -9.96 1.87 -23.06
C ASP A 21 -11.44 1.54 -23.35
N GLU A 22 -12.24 2.57 -23.64
CA GLU A 22 -13.68 2.45 -23.96
C GLU A 22 -13.94 1.60 -25.22
N ARG A 23 -12.93 1.40 -26.08
CA ARG A 23 -12.98 0.55 -27.28
C ARG A 23 -12.43 -0.86 -27.02
N GLY A 24 -12.10 -1.19 -25.77
CA GLY A 24 -11.55 -2.49 -25.37
C GLY A 24 -10.06 -2.67 -25.69
N ARG A 25 -9.35 -1.64 -26.16
CA ARG A 25 -7.93 -1.72 -26.47
C ARG A 25 -7.11 -1.75 -25.20
N PHE A 26 -6.05 -2.56 -25.22
CA PHE A 26 -5.11 -2.67 -24.11
C PHE A 26 -4.41 -1.33 -23.85
N VAL A 27 -4.40 -0.89 -22.59
CA VAL A 27 -3.70 0.33 -22.16
C VAL A 27 -2.46 -0.05 -21.35
N HIS A 28 -2.65 -0.74 -20.22
CA HIS A 28 -1.54 -1.24 -19.39
C HIS A 28 -2.00 -2.44 -18.54
N TRP A 29 -1.05 -3.16 -17.95
CA TRP A 29 -1.31 -4.17 -16.93
C TRP A 29 -0.42 -3.95 -15.71
N GLU A 30 -0.87 -4.41 -14.54
CA GLU A 30 -0.12 -4.41 -13.29
C GLU A 30 -0.21 -5.81 -12.63
N PRO A 31 0.83 -6.27 -11.93
CA PRO A 31 0.77 -7.53 -11.18
C PRO A 31 -0.36 -7.48 -10.15
N TRP A 32 -1.16 -8.54 -10.06
CA TRP A 32 -2.13 -8.65 -8.98
C TRP A 32 -1.39 -9.09 -7.71
N VAL A 33 -1.33 -8.20 -6.72
CA VAL A 33 -0.73 -8.48 -5.42
C VAL A 33 -1.85 -8.84 -4.45
N GLU A 34 -2.04 -10.13 -4.19
CA GLU A 34 -2.75 -10.58 -2.99
C GLU A 34 -1.84 -10.28 -1.81
N TYR A 35 -2.22 -9.36 -0.93
CA TYR A 35 -1.57 -9.20 0.36
C TYR A 35 -1.93 -10.44 1.19
N VAL A 36 -1.24 -11.55 0.97
CA VAL A 36 -1.38 -12.75 1.78
C VAL A 36 -0.77 -12.42 3.14
N ILE A 37 -1.63 -12.05 4.08
CA ILE A 37 -1.28 -11.92 5.51
C ILE A 37 -1.03 -13.35 6.01
N ARG A 38 0.18 -13.86 5.81
CA ARG A 38 0.64 -14.99 6.62
C ARG A 38 0.80 -14.44 8.02
N LYS A 39 -0.22 -14.63 8.88
CA LYS A 39 -0.07 -14.51 10.33
C LYS A 39 1.01 -15.51 10.73
N THR A 40 2.28 -15.10 10.66
CA THR A 40 3.36 -15.87 11.26
C THR A 40 3.09 -15.88 12.75
N THR A 41 2.97 -17.08 13.29
CA THR A 41 2.58 -17.44 14.66
C THR A 41 3.43 -16.78 15.78
N TYR A 42 4.38 -15.90 15.47
CA TYR A 42 5.36 -15.32 16.42
C TYR A 42 5.74 -13.84 16.17
N GLY A 43 4.90 -13.04 15.52
CA GLY A 43 5.19 -11.61 15.26
C GLY A 43 4.36 -10.66 16.11
N LYS A 44 4.96 -9.59 16.65
CA LYS A 44 4.20 -8.44 17.15
C LYS A 44 3.60 -7.68 15.96
N ALA A 45 2.52 -6.95 16.18
CA ALA A 45 1.92 -6.08 15.18
C ALA A 45 1.78 -4.65 15.71
N ILE A 46 1.94 -3.66 14.82
CA ILE A 46 1.67 -2.25 15.11
C ILE A 46 0.91 -1.63 13.93
N ALA A 47 0.04 -0.67 14.23
CA ALA A 47 -0.65 0.10 13.21
C ALA A 47 -0.20 1.58 13.26
N VAL A 48 0.09 2.13 12.09
CA VAL A 48 0.47 3.54 11.89
C VAL A 48 -0.65 4.20 11.10
N TYR A 49 -1.24 5.25 11.68
CA TYR A 49 -2.37 5.99 11.11
C TYR A 49 -1.97 7.41 10.73
N GLY A 50 -2.68 7.96 9.76
CA GLY A 50 -2.64 9.38 9.46
C GLY A 50 -3.56 9.73 8.29
N VAL A 51 -3.46 10.95 7.79
CA VAL A 51 -4.30 11.45 6.70
C VAL A 51 -3.47 11.59 5.42
N GLY A 52 -4.01 11.09 4.31
CA GLY A 52 -3.47 11.31 2.97
C GLY A 52 -4.49 11.99 2.07
N VAL A 53 -4.02 12.60 0.98
CA VAL A 53 -4.90 13.19 -0.06
C VAL A 53 -4.99 12.23 -1.25
N ASN A 54 -6.20 12.01 -1.75
CA ASN A 54 -6.41 11.45 -3.08
C ASN A 54 -7.39 12.34 -3.88
N ARG A 55 -7.77 11.89 -5.09
CA ARG A 55 -8.72 12.60 -5.96
C ARG A 55 -10.10 12.86 -5.34
N PHE A 56 -10.43 12.22 -4.21
CA PHE A 56 -11.69 12.36 -3.49
C PHE A 56 -11.53 13.21 -2.20
N GLY A 57 -10.35 13.79 -1.96
CA GLY A 57 -10.08 14.63 -0.79
C GLY A 57 -9.21 13.98 0.27
N ARG A 58 -9.32 14.47 1.51
CA ARG A 58 -8.60 13.95 2.68
C ARG A 58 -9.21 12.62 3.11
N GLN A 59 -8.38 11.58 3.25
CA GLN A 59 -8.81 10.28 3.73
C GLN A 59 -7.83 9.72 4.75
N SER A 60 -8.38 9.09 5.79
CA SER A 60 -7.60 8.31 6.74
C SER A 60 -6.95 7.13 6.03
N ARG A 61 -5.65 6.95 6.25
CA ARG A 61 -4.90 5.79 5.76
C ARG A 61 -4.15 5.10 6.89
N ARG A 62 -3.75 3.85 6.65
CA ARG A 62 -3.09 3.01 7.65
C ARG A 62 -2.09 2.03 7.06
N TYR A 63 -0.94 1.92 7.72
CA TYR A 63 -0.13 0.71 7.68
C TYR A 63 -0.41 -0.17 8.90
N GLU A 64 -0.41 -1.47 8.69
CA GLU A 64 -0.37 -2.47 9.74
C GLU A 64 0.84 -3.35 9.49
N PHE A 65 1.87 -3.19 10.33
CA PHE A 65 3.11 -3.94 10.20
C PHE A 65 3.14 -5.12 11.14
N PHE A 66 3.68 -6.25 10.69
CA PHE A 66 4.02 -7.39 11.53
C PHE A 66 5.52 -7.70 11.48
N GLY A 67 6.10 -8.12 12.61
CA GLY A 67 7.53 -8.46 12.67
C GLY A 67 8.12 -8.47 14.08
N THR A 68 9.44 -8.36 14.15
CA THR A 68 10.18 -8.20 15.41
C THR A 68 10.09 -6.76 15.92
N GLY A 69 10.27 -6.53 17.22
CA GLY A 69 10.21 -5.18 17.79
C GLY A 69 11.15 -4.18 17.11
N ARG A 70 12.38 -4.60 16.78
CA ARG A 70 13.38 -3.78 16.08
C ARG A 70 12.95 -3.45 14.65
N ASP A 71 12.37 -4.41 13.94
CA ASP A 71 11.87 -4.17 12.57
C ASP A 71 10.64 -3.25 12.61
N LEU A 72 9.74 -3.42 13.58
CA LEU A 72 8.57 -2.56 13.73
C LEU A 72 8.97 -1.10 14.00
N GLU A 73 9.92 -0.86 14.90
CA GLU A 73 10.43 0.49 15.18
C GLU A 73 10.96 1.17 13.90
N ARG A 74 11.78 0.44 13.13
CA ARG A 74 12.33 0.95 11.86
C ARG A 74 11.23 1.21 10.84
N ALA A 75 10.26 0.30 10.71
CA ALA A 75 9.14 0.46 9.79
C ALA A 75 8.28 1.69 10.14
N VAL A 76 8.03 1.96 11.43
CA VAL A 76 7.29 3.16 11.87
C VAL A 76 8.02 4.45 11.48
N ARG A 77 9.34 4.53 11.73
CA ARG A 77 10.14 5.72 11.36
C ARG A 77 10.11 5.97 9.85
N LEU A 78 10.25 4.91 9.04
CA LEU A 78 10.17 5.03 7.59
C LEU A 78 8.76 5.39 7.11
N ALA A 79 7.73 4.82 7.74
CA ALA A 79 6.34 5.06 7.38
C ALA A 79 5.94 6.55 7.50
N TYR A 80 6.57 7.30 8.40
CA TYR A 80 6.35 8.75 8.52
C TYR A 80 6.69 9.52 7.23
N HIS A 81 7.75 9.09 6.53
CA HIS A 81 8.22 9.69 5.27
C HIS A 81 7.68 9.00 4.01
N HIS A 82 6.87 7.96 4.19
CA HIS A 82 6.33 7.16 3.10
C HIS A 82 4.86 6.83 3.34
N PRO A 83 3.93 7.78 3.19
CA PRO A 83 2.50 7.52 3.34
C PRO A 83 2.02 6.39 2.43
N PRO A 84 1.08 5.54 2.89
CA PRO A 84 0.61 4.39 2.12
C PRO A 84 -0.06 4.80 0.82
N LYS A 85 0.27 4.09 -0.26
CA LYS A 85 -0.40 4.23 -1.56
C LYS A 85 -1.85 3.74 -1.50
N GLY A 86 -2.08 2.67 -0.74
CA GLY A 86 -3.42 2.18 -0.43
C GLY A 86 -4.04 2.90 0.77
N GLN A 87 -5.36 2.77 0.94
CA GLN A 87 -6.03 3.28 2.12
C GLN A 87 -5.67 2.46 3.37
N PHE A 88 -5.67 1.14 3.26
CA PHE A 88 -5.28 0.22 4.33
C PHE A 88 -4.30 -0.81 3.78
N MET A 89 -3.15 -0.96 4.42
CA MET A 89 -2.07 -1.83 3.95
C MET A 89 -1.51 -2.65 5.10
N THR A 90 -1.57 -3.98 5.01
CA THR A 90 -0.98 -4.89 5.99
C THR A 90 0.26 -5.57 5.41
N LEU A 91 1.42 -5.37 6.02
CA LEU A 91 2.72 -5.78 5.47
C LEU A 91 3.68 -6.34 6.52
N SER A 92 4.67 -7.12 6.07
CA SER A 92 5.86 -7.43 6.88
C SER A 92 6.69 -6.16 7.06
N ALA A 93 7.14 -5.90 8.30
CA ALA A 93 8.03 -4.79 8.60
C ALA A 93 9.34 -4.87 7.78
N ARG A 94 9.90 -6.07 7.62
CA ARG A 94 11.14 -6.28 6.84
C ARG A 94 10.96 -5.99 5.35
N ASP A 95 9.82 -6.38 4.78
CA ASP A 95 9.54 -6.16 3.37
C ASP A 95 9.38 -4.67 3.09
N PHE A 96 8.71 -3.96 3.99
CA PHE A 96 8.59 -2.51 3.92
C PHE A 96 9.94 -1.81 4.04
N ILE A 97 10.77 -2.16 5.03
CA ILE A 97 12.11 -1.57 5.21
C ILE A 97 12.99 -1.78 3.98
N SER A 98 12.92 -2.97 3.37
CA SER A 98 13.75 -3.32 2.21
C SER A 98 13.35 -2.55 0.96
N ASN A 99 12.07 -2.16 0.83
CA ASN A 99 11.58 -1.43 -0.34
C ASN A 99 10.34 -0.56 -0.03
N PRO A 100 10.51 0.57 0.68
CA PRO A 100 9.37 1.39 1.12
C PRO A 100 8.56 1.99 -0.04
N SER A 101 9.25 2.41 -1.12
CA SER A 101 8.64 3.05 -2.29
C SER A 101 7.66 2.15 -3.05
N ARG A 102 7.72 0.82 -2.85
CA ARG A 102 6.74 -0.12 -3.36
C ARG A 102 5.36 0.06 -2.69
N TYR A 103 5.34 0.43 -1.42
CA TYR A 103 4.14 0.46 -0.58
C TYR A 103 3.70 1.88 -0.23
N GLY A 104 4.64 2.82 -0.17
CA GLY A 104 4.38 4.23 0.11
C GLY A 104 4.82 5.12 -1.04
N SER A 105 4.25 6.32 -1.07
CA SER A 105 4.74 7.39 -1.94
C SER A 105 5.72 8.27 -1.17
N GLU A 106 6.68 8.91 -1.85
CA GLU A 106 7.47 9.97 -1.22
C GLU A 106 6.55 11.13 -0.82
N GLY A 107 6.74 11.63 0.40
CA GLY A 107 5.95 12.71 0.98
C GLY A 107 5.74 12.50 2.47
N TYR A 108 4.93 13.35 3.08
CA TYR A 108 4.61 13.27 4.50
C TYR A 108 3.13 13.01 4.66
N TRP A 109 2.75 12.37 5.77
CA TRP A 109 1.35 12.38 6.20
C TRP A 109 0.91 13.83 6.34
N LEU A 110 -0.36 14.12 6.02
CA LEU A 110 -0.89 15.44 6.33
C LEU A 110 -0.94 15.57 7.85
N ASP A 111 -0.22 16.53 8.40
CA ASP A 111 -0.35 16.91 9.80
C ASP A 111 -1.76 17.42 10.05
N PHE A 112 -2.37 16.94 11.13
CA PHE A 112 -3.43 17.71 11.78
C PHE A 112 -2.73 18.87 12.49
N LYS A 113 -2.95 20.11 12.04
CA LYS A 113 -3.08 21.19 13.02
C LYS A 113 -4.35 20.87 13.80
N VAL A 114 -4.19 20.24 14.96
CA VAL A 114 -5.22 20.31 15.99
C VAL A 114 -5.05 21.70 16.60
N ASP A 115 -5.81 22.67 16.09
CA ASP A 115 -5.95 23.92 16.83
C ASP A 115 -6.53 23.53 18.21
N SER A 116 -5.74 23.83 19.25
CA SER A 116 -6.02 23.50 20.65
C SER A 116 -6.94 24.54 21.28
#